data_AF-A0A7C1YRA1-F1
#
_entry.id   AF-A0A7C1YRA1-F1
#
_cell.length_a   1.000
_cell.length_b   1.000
_cell.length_c   1.000
_cell.angle_alpha   90.00
_cell.angle_beta   90.00
_cell.angle_gamma   90.00
#
_symmetry.space_group_name_H-M   'P 1'
#
loop_
_entity.id
_entity.type
_entity.pdbx_description
1 polymer ?
#
loop_
_entity_poly.entity_id
_entity_poly.type
_entity_poly.pdbx_seq_one_letter_code
_entity_poly.pdbx_strand_id
1 'polypeptide(L)'
;MPGGLAVCPCLDNLPAFCEDQERRFLITDNTNGRVLQVKTSVRGEFVNSITLLEGLDHPGDIDLGSDGTVFALVNGNSVRHYYTGLTGKVVDLDGNPLGGAKVTISGDMLKEIVTTTNAEGIFSAFDLTKPPRSDDTVVVTISYNGETMQRALFLEQNCQGYRTIVFDPEPEKGILSVDIQPPEIASEAMWSIGSGGQNLQSNMSLSVAPGRYHVSFTPVEGWITPDDVWVPIEPGSQVRVRVEYRK
;
A
#
# COMPACT_ATOMS: atom_id res chain seq x y z
N MET A 1 25.81 -15.17 23.41
CA MET A 1 25.79 -13.70 23.42
C MET A 1 24.37 -13.29 23.76
N PRO A 2 24.15 -12.33 24.67
CA PRO A 2 22.79 -12.06 25.15
C PRO A 2 21.96 -11.58 23.97
N GLY A 3 20.79 -12.19 23.78
CA GLY A 3 19.83 -11.70 22.79
C GLY A 3 19.31 -10.34 23.22
N GLY A 4 19.04 -9.48 22.25
CA GLY A 4 18.40 -8.19 22.47
C GLY A 4 16.92 -8.38 22.76
N LEU A 5 16.37 -7.55 23.65
CA LEU A 5 14.93 -7.39 23.85
C LEU A 5 14.61 -5.90 23.77
N ALA A 6 13.72 -5.53 22.85
CA ALA A 6 13.16 -4.18 22.80
C ALA A 6 11.65 -4.22 23.03
N VAL A 7 11.18 -3.27 23.83
CA VAL A 7 9.75 -2.99 23.99
C VAL A 7 9.39 -1.92 22.98
N CYS A 8 8.44 -2.23 22.11
CA CYS A 8 8.00 -1.27 21.10
C CYS A 8 6.79 -0.48 21.63
N PRO A 9 6.94 0.82 21.91
CA PRO A 9 5.83 1.64 22.37
C PRO A 9 4.80 1.81 21.25
N CYS A 10 3.55 1.97 21.65
CA CYS A 10 2.48 2.42 20.77
C CYS A 10 2.87 3.79 20.19
N LEU A 11 3.05 3.87 18.87
CA LEU A 11 3.25 5.15 18.18
C LEU A 11 1.87 5.67 17.77
N ASP A 12 1.46 6.82 18.34
CA ASP A 12 0.12 7.41 18.16
C ASP A 12 -0.29 7.67 16.70
N ASN A 13 0.68 7.71 15.77
CA ASN A 13 0.45 7.97 14.35
C ASN A 13 0.17 6.71 13.50
N LEU A 14 0.09 5.52 14.12
CA LEU A 14 -0.26 4.26 13.44
C LEU A 14 -1.32 3.50 14.27
N PRO A 15 -2.62 3.85 14.13
CA PRO A 15 -3.69 3.31 14.98
C PRO A 15 -3.87 1.79 14.85
N ALA A 16 -3.69 1.22 13.65
CA ALA A 16 -3.69 -0.24 13.45
C ALA A 16 -2.56 -0.97 14.22
N PHE A 17 -1.55 -0.23 14.69
CA PHE A 17 -0.46 -0.74 15.51
C PHE A 17 -0.83 -0.79 17.03
N CYS A 18 -1.93 -0.14 17.43
CA CYS A 18 -2.28 0.07 18.83
C CYS A 18 -3.65 -0.53 19.24
N GLU A 19 -4.47 -0.97 18.29
CA GLU A 19 -5.86 -1.34 18.53
C GLU A 19 -6.08 -2.63 19.35
N ASP A 20 -5.10 -3.55 19.43
CA ASP A 20 -5.36 -4.92 19.92
C ASP A 20 -5.23 -5.16 21.44
N GLN A 21 -4.93 -4.16 22.29
CA GLN A 21 -4.61 -4.41 23.72
C GLN A 21 -3.55 -5.52 23.93
N GLU A 22 -2.58 -5.60 23.02
CA GLU A 22 -1.48 -6.56 23.05
C GLU A 22 -0.14 -5.84 23.25
N ARG A 23 0.81 -6.49 23.92
CA ARG A 23 2.19 -6.01 24.05
C ARG A 23 3.07 -6.72 23.03
N ARG A 24 3.94 -5.96 22.38
CA ARG A 24 4.87 -6.48 21.38
C ARG A 24 6.32 -6.30 21.80
N PHE A 25 7.07 -7.36 21.58
CA PHE A 25 8.49 -7.44 21.86
C PHE A 25 9.23 -7.84 20.60
N LEU A 26 10.39 -7.24 20.39
CA LEU A 26 11.36 -7.74 19.42
C LEU A 26 12.35 -8.63 20.17
N ILE A 27 12.58 -9.84 19.65
CA ILE A 27 13.50 -10.83 20.21
C ILE A 27 14.46 -11.26 19.10
N THR A 28 15.75 -11.27 19.40
CA THR A 28 16.74 -11.87 18.50
C THR A 28 16.81 -13.39 18.73
N ASP A 29 16.61 -14.18 17.68
CA ASP A 29 16.89 -15.61 17.65
C ASP A 29 18.27 -15.82 17.04
N ASN A 30 19.26 -15.81 17.93
CA ASN A 30 20.67 -15.95 17.57
C ASN A 30 21.02 -17.35 17.07
N THR A 31 20.16 -18.36 17.28
CA THR A 31 20.42 -19.72 16.80
C THR A 31 20.05 -19.85 15.33
N ASN A 32 18.94 -19.24 14.91
CA ASN A 32 18.42 -19.34 13.55
C ASN A 32 18.72 -18.12 12.67
N GLY A 33 19.38 -17.08 13.21
CA GLY A 33 19.72 -15.88 12.46
C GLY A 33 18.50 -15.02 12.13
N ARG A 34 17.63 -14.80 13.13
CA ARG A 34 16.32 -14.17 12.93
C ARG A 34 16.04 -13.07 13.97
N VAL A 35 15.16 -12.15 13.60
CA VAL A 35 14.48 -11.24 14.55
C VAL A 35 12.99 -11.56 14.52
N LEU A 36 12.44 -11.85 15.69
CA LEU A 36 11.04 -12.21 15.88
C LEU A 36 10.31 -11.04 16.52
N GLN A 37 9.09 -10.77 16.05
CA GLN A 37 8.12 -10.03 16.82
C GLN A 37 7.27 -11.02 17.60
N VAL A 38 7.31 -10.95 18.92
CA VAL A 38 6.44 -11.73 19.80
C VAL A 38 5.30 -10.84 20.28
N LYS A 39 4.07 -11.32 20.08
CA LYS A 39 2.87 -10.71 20.65
C LYS A 39 2.46 -11.43 21.91
N THR A 40 2.06 -10.64 22.91
CA THR A 40 1.50 -11.14 24.16
C THR A 40 0.25 -10.36 24.52
N SER A 41 -0.65 -10.96 25.29
CA SER A 41 -1.77 -10.22 25.88
C SER A 41 -1.26 -9.17 26.87
N VAL A 42 -2.11 -8.22 27.27
CA VAL A 42 -1.81 -7.30 28.40
C VAL A 42 -1.43 -8.01 29.70
N ARG A 43 -1.81 -9.29 29.86
CA ARG A 43 -1.46 -10.14 31.01
C ARG A 43 -0.15 -10.90 30.83
N GLY A 44 0.51 -10.77 29.67
CA GLY A 44 1.79 -11.40 29.36
C GLY A 44 1.68 -12.82 28.82
N GLU A 45 0.49 -13.27 28.44
CA GLU A 45 0.31 -14.59 27.80
C GLU A 45 0.76 -14.53 26.35
N PHE A 46 1.52 -15.52 25.89
CA PHE A 46 1.93 -15.62 24.50
C PHE A 46 0.71 -15.75 23.58
N VAL A 47 0.66 -14.90 22.56
CA VAL A 47 -0.37 -14.95 21.52
C VAL A 47 0.21 -15.63 20.28
N ASN A 48 1.22 -15.02 19.68
CA ASN A 48 1.95 -15.57 18.54
C ASN A 48 3.34 -14.93 18.39
N SER A 49 4.13 -15.46 17.46
CA SER A 49 5.37 -14.87 17.01
C SER A 49 5.43 -14.84 15.49
N ILE A 50 5.98 -13.76 14.94
CA ILE A 50 6.19 -13.58 13.51
C ILE A 50 7.68 -13.34 13.29
N THR A 51 8.26 -14.04 12.34
CA THR A 51 9.62 -13.74 11.87
C THR A 51 9.60 -12.45 11.08
N LEU A 52 10.13 -11.37 11.66
CA LEU A 52 10.30 -10.11 10.94
C LEU A 52 11.53 -10.21 10.04
N LEU A 53 12.63 -10.71 10.59
CA LEU A 53 13.88 -10.84 9.85
C LEU A 53 14.46 -12.25 9.89
N GLU A 54 15.04 -12.70 8.78
CA GLU A 54 15.67 -14.02 8.61
C GLU A 54 16.81 -14.03 7.59
N GLY A 55 17.61 -15.10 7.58
CA GLY A 55 18.72 -15.28 6.63
C GLY A 55 19.99 -14.48 6.98
N LEU A 56 20.18 -14.17 8.26
CA LEU A 56 21.32 -13.37 8.73
C LEU A 56 22.57 -14.25 8.89
N ASP A 57 23.67 -13.89 8.23
CA ASP A 57 24.86 -14.75 8.12
C ASP A 57 25.54 -15.04 9.47
N HIS A 58 25.48 -14.14 10.46
CA HIS A 58 26.09 -14.32 11.79
C HIS A 58 25.35 -13.47 12.86
N PRO A 59 24.35 -14.01 13.56
CA PRO A 59 23.50 -13.21 14.46
C PRO A 59 24.10 -12.95 15.85
N GLY A 60 25.32 -13.43 16.14
CA GLY A 60 25.95 -13.27 17.46
C GLY A 60 26.12 -11.82 17.91
N ASP A 61 26.23 -10.90 16.94
CA ASP A 61 26.41 -9.46 17.16
C ASP A 61 25.13 -8.63 16.95
N ILE A 62 23.97 -9.27 16.71
CA ILE A 62 22.70 -8.53 16.56
C ILE A 62 22.18 -8.15 17.94
N ASP A 63 21.92 -6.87 18.11
CA ASP A 63 21.32 -6.32 19.32
C ASP A 63 20.18 -5.36 18.95
N LEU A 64 19.37 -5.02 19.96
CA LEU A 64 18.23 -4.13 19.82
C LEU A 64 18.45 -2.87 20.65
N GLY A 65 18.24 -1.72 20.01
CA GLY A 65 18.16 -0.44 20.70
C GLY A 65 16.95 -0.40 21.61
N SER A 66 17.01 0.43 22.66
CA SER A 66 15.87 0.64 23.56
C SER A 66 14.64 1.24 22.85
N ASP A 67 14.83 1.79 21.66
CA ASP A 67 13.80 2.30 20.76
C ASP A 67 13.32 1.26 19.72
N GLY A 68 13.81 0.02 19.80
CA GLY A 68 13.48 -1.06 18.87
C GLY A 68 14.24 -1.01 17.55
N THR A 69 15.30 -0.21 17.45
CA THR A 69 16.23 -0.26 16.32
C THR A 69 16.98 -1.59 16.30
N VAL A 70 17.05 -2.27 15.14
CA VAL A 70 17.85 -3.49 14.97
C VAL A 70 19.22 -3.13 14.41
N PHE A 71 20.31 -3.57 15.05
CA PHE A 71 21.66 -3.32 14.56
C PHE A 71 22.62 -4.46 14.84
N ALA A 72 23.68 -4.57 14.02
CA ALA A 72 24.82 -5.45 14.29
C ALA A 72 25.98 -4.65 14.89
N LEU A 73 26.66 -5.24 15.85
CA LEU A 73 27.86 -4.70 16.50
C LEU A 73 29.15 -5.25 15.87
N VAL A 74 30.23 -4.49 16.00
CA VAL A 74 31.62 -4.93 15.80
C VAL A 74 32.26 -5.04 17.18
N ASN A 75 32.83 -6.20 17.49
CA ASN A 75 33.52 -6.46 18.77
C ASN A 75 32.66 -6.12 20.00
N GLY A 76 31.33 -6.26 19.89
CA GLY A 76 30.37 -6.03 20.97
C GLY A 76 30.16 -4.58 21.42
N ASN A 77 30.80 -3.57 20.81
CA ASN A 77 30.75 -2.19 21.32
C ASN A 77 30.55 -1.09 20.26
N SER A 78 30.69 -1.39 18.97
CA SER A 78 30.52 -0.39 17.91
C SER A 78 29.47 -0.84 16.92
N VAL A 79 28.47 -0.01 16.60
CA VAL A 79 27.48 -0.37 15.57
C VAL A 79 28.16 -0.47 14.21
N ARG A 80 28.12 -1.66 13.61
CA ARG A 80 28.58 -1.94 12.25
C ARG A 80 27.54 -1.53 11.22
N HIS A 81 26.30 -1.87 11.50
CA HIS A 81 25.22 -1.87 10.51
C HIS A 81 23.86 -1.73 11.19
N TYR A 82 22.97 -0.95 10.58
CA TYR A 82 21.57 -0.85 10.98
C TYR A 82 20.72 -1.66 10.01
N TYR A 83 19.82 -2.48 10.53
CA TYR A 83 18.90 -3.26 9.73
C TYR A 83 17.56 -2.56 9.63
N THR A 84 17.22 -2.17 8.40
CA THR A 84 15.86 -1.80 8.02
C THR A 84 15.31 -2.87 7.08
N GLY A 85 14.08 -3.29 7.33
CA GLY A 85 13.40 -4.32 6.55
C GLY A 85 11.91 -4.04 6.47
N LEU A 86 11.26 -4.70 5.51
CA LEU A 86 9.81 -4.70 5.38
C LEU A 86 9.33 -6.14 5.46
N THR A 87 8.47 -6.41 6.43
CA THR A 87 7.72 -7.66 6.54
C THR A 87 6.26 -7.37 6.27
N GLY A 88 5.63 -8.17 5.41
CA GLY A 88 4.21 -8.04 5.14
C GLY A 88 3.54 -9.38 4.94
N LYS A 89 2.22 -9.39 5.13
CA LYS A 89 1.32 -10.50 4.78
C LYS A 89 0.40 -10.03 3.67
N VAL A 90 0.45 -10.69 2.53
CA VAL A 90 -0.44 -10.45 1.40
C VAL A 90 -1.67 -11.34 1.54
N VAL A 91 -2.85 -10.74 1.43
CA VAL A 91 -4.14 -11.44 1.50
C VAL A 91 -5.04 -11.04 0.33
N ASP A 92 -6.01 -11.88 -0.02
CA ASP A 92 -7.09 -11.50 -0.95
C ASP A 92 -8.12 -10.57 -0.28
N LEU A 93 -9.16 -10.20 -1.02
CA LEU A 93 -10.26 -9.35 -0.54
C LEU A 93 -11.05 -9.97 0.64
N ASP A 94 -11.02 -11.30 0.78
CA ASP A 94 -11.68 -12.04 1.87
C ASP A 94 -10.74 -12.24 3.08
N GLY A 95 -9.49 -11.80 2.99
CA GLY A 95 -8.48 -11.93 4.03
C GLY A 95 -7.71 -13.26 4.02
N ASN A 96 -7.91 -14.11 3.00
CA ASN A 96 -7.16 -15.36 2.88
C ASN A 96 -5.71 -15.08 2.45
N PRO A 97 -4.72 -15.81 2.99
CA PRO A 97 -3.32 -15.61 2.65
C PRO A 97 -3.03 -15.95 1.18
N LEU A 98 -2.28 -15.08 0.49
CA LEU A 98 -1.84 -15.30 -0.88
C LEU A 98 -0.38 -15.76 -0.92
N GLY A 99 -0.17 -17.07 -0.96
CA GLY A 99 1.16 -17.66 -1.13
C GLY A 99 1.64 -17.71 -2.58
N GLY A 100 2.93 -17.46 -2.80
CA GLY A 100 3.54 -17.41 -4.13
C GLY A 100 3.39 -16.07 -4.87
N ALA A 101 2.86 -15.04 -4.21
CA ALA A 101 2.82 -13.68 -4.75
C ALA A 101 4.23 -13.12 -4.85
N LYS A 102 4.61 -12.63 -6.02
CA LYS A 102 5.88 -11.92 -6.21
C LYS A 102 5.73 -10.52 -5.61
N VAL A 103 6.66 -10.14 -4.74
CA VAL A 103 6.68 -8.82 -4.10
C VAL A 103 7.97 -8.13 -4.49
N THR A 104 7.85 -6.99 -5.15
CA THR A 104 8.96 -6.11 -5.49
C THR A 104 8.87 -4.85 -4.64
N ILE A 105 9.97 -4.45 -4.01
CA ILE A 105 10.07 -3.26 -3.17
C ILE A 105 11.13 -2.36 -3.79
N SER A 106 10.74 -1.12 -4.08
CA SER A 106 11.63 -0.11 -4.67
C SER A 106 11.45 1.25 -4.00
N GLY A 107 12.48 2.08 -4.10
CA GLY A 107 12.52 3.48 -3.65
C GLY A 107 13.60 4.23 -4.42
N ASP A 108 13.65 5.55 -4.28
CA ASP A 108 14.48 6.41 -5.15
C ASP A 108 15.98 6.09 -5.09
N MET A 109 16.52 5.78 -3.91
CA MET A 109 17.92 5.38 -3.69
C MET A 109 18.05 3.93 -3.20
N LEU A 110 16.95 3.21 -3.06
CA LEU A 110 16.92 1.80 -2.68
C LEU A 110 17.15 0.91 -3.90
N LYS A 111 18.08 -0.04 -3.77
CA LYS A 111 18.19 -1.15 -4.72
C LYS A 111 16.89 -1.95 -4.67
N GLU A 112 16.31 -2.22 -5.84
CA GLU A 112 15.13 -3.06 -5.96
C GLU A 112 15.33 -4.41 -5.26
N ILE A 113 14.41 -4.74 -4.36
CA ILE A 113 14.35 -6.05 -3.69
C ILE A 113 13.17 -6.82 -4.25
N VAL A 114 13.41 -8.07 -4.61
CA VAL A 114 12.37 -8.99 -5.07
C VAL A 114 12.32 -10.18 -4.13
N THR A 115 11.12 -10.47 -3.63
CA THR A 115 10.84 -11.60 -2.76
C THR A 115 9.54 -12.27 -3.19
N THR A 116 9.15 -13.35 -2.52
CA THR A 116 7.91 -14.08 -2.79
C THR A 116 7.27 -14.47 -1.48
N THR A 117 5.95 -14.38 -1.40
CA THR A 117 5.23 -14.78 -0.20
C THR A 117 5.27 -16.29 0.01
N ASN A 118 5.42 -16.72 1.27
CA ASN A 118 5.30 -18.12 1.66
C ASN A 118 3.83 -18.60 1.63
N ALA A 119 3.55 -19.85 1.99
CA ALA A 119 2.19 -20.41 2.00
C ALA A 119 1.19 -19.66 2.91
N GLU A 120 1.68 -18.90 3.89
CA GLU A 120 0.88 -18.08 4.81
C GLU A 120 0.73 -16.63 4.31
N GLY A 121 1.17 -16.33 3.08
CA GLY A 121 1.12 -15.02 2.48
C GLY A 121 2.20 -14.06 3.00
N ILE A 122 3.15 -14.53 3.81
CA ILE A 122 4.16 -13.70 4.45
C ILE A 122 5.37 -13.53 3.53
N PHE A 123 5.84 -12.29 3.38
CA PHE A 123 7.13 -11.97 2.79
C PHE A 123 7.96 -11.14 3.77
N SER A 124 9.28 -11.26 3.65
CA SER A 124 10.24 -10.38 4.30
C SER A 124 11.29 -9.93 3.29
N ALA A 125 11.72 -8.68 3.41
CA ALA A 125 12.77 -8.08 2.59
C ALA A 125 13.86 -7.49 3.49
N PHE A 126 15.11 -7.84 3.19
CA PHE A 126 16.28 -7.57 4.02
C PHE A 126 17.20 -6.53 3.43
N ASP A 127 17.94 -5.88 4.33
CA ASP A 127 19.00 -4.94 3.99
C ASP A 127 18.50 -3.79 3.09
N LEU A 128 17.36 -3.20 3.48
CA LEU A 128 17.05 -1.83 3.09
C LEU A 128 18.05 -0.95 3.84
N THR A 129 19.31 -0.96 3.40
CA THR A 129 20.43 -0.23 3.98
C THR A 129 19.98 1.19 4.19
N LYS A 130 19.75 1.56 5.47
CA LYS A 130 19.34 2.87 5.96
C LYS A 130 18.77 3.72 4.81
N PRO A 131 17.49 3.52 4.41
CA PRO A 131 16.91 4.36 3.39
C PRO A 131 17.29 5.80 3.77
N PRO A 132 17.98 6.54 2.88
CA PRO A 132 18.17 7.96 3.11
C PRO A 132 16.80 8.57 3.43
N ARG A 133 16.69 9.65 4.20
CA ARG A 133 15.36 10.21 4.57
C ARG A 133 14.42 10.47 3.36
N SER A 134 14.97 10.54 2.15
CA SER A 134 14.21 10.57 0.88
C SER A 134 13.40 9.30 0.60
N ASP A 135 13.82 8.15 1.13
CA ASP A 135 13.32 6.81 0.84
C ASP A 135 12.55 6.22 2.04
N ASP A 136 12.13 7.07 2.97
CA ASP A 136 11.23 6.68 4.08
C ASP A 136 9.88 6.17 3.56
N THR A 137 9.59 6.34 2.26
CA THR A 137 8.48 5.71 1.54
C THR A 137 9.02 4.79 0.44
N VAL A 138 8.53 3.55 0.40
CA VAL A 138 8.79 2.58 -0.67
C VAL A 138 7.54 2.31 -1.48
N VAL A 139 7.72 1.98 -2.76
CA VAL A 139 6.66 1.40 -3.59
C VAL A 139 6.78 -0.12 -3.51
N VAL A 140 5.72 -0.75 -3.02
CA VAL A 140 5.55 -2.20 -3.04
C VAL A 140 4.68 -2.57 -4.23
N THR A 141 5.26 -3.30 -5.18
CA THR A 141 4.54 -3.90 -6.30
C THR A 141 4.30 -5.37 -5.99
N ILE A 142 3.04 -5.78 -5.95
CA ILE A 142 2.63 -7.16 -5.75
C ILE A 142 2.14 -7.71 -7.09
N SER A 143 2.61 -8.87 -7.48
CA SER A 143 2.14 -9.58 -8.67
C SER A 143 1.66 -10.98 -8.28
N TYR A 144 0.42 -11.31 -8.62
CA TYR A 144 -0.20 -12.59 -8.30
C TYR A 144 -1.21 -12.98 -9.39
N ASN A 145 -1.17 -14.24 -9.82
CA ASN A 145 -2.05 -14.77 -10.88
C ASN A 145 -2.15 -13.93 -12.18
N GLY A 146 -1.08 -13.22 -12.54
CA GLY A 146 -1.01 -12.39 -13.75
C GLY A 146 -1.48 -10.95 -13.58
N GLU A 147 -1.99 -10.58 -12.40
CA GLU A 147 -2.38 -9.22 -12.05
C GLU A 147 -1.31 -8.54 -11.21
N THR A 148 -1.34 -7.21 -11.18
CA THR A 148 -0.37 -6.40 -10.43
C THR A 148 -1.04 -5.26 -9.69
N MET A 149 -0.65 -5.05 -8.43
CA MET A 149 -1.04 -3.91 -7.60
C MET A 149 0.21 -3.20 -7.11
N GLN A 150 0.17 -1.87 -7.02
CA GLN A 150 1.22 -1.08 -6.39
C GLN A 150 0.68 -0.35 -5.17
N ARG A 151 1.48 -0.24 -4.12
CA ARG A 151 1.14 0.51 -2.91
C ARG A 151 2.38 1.20 -2.33
N ALA A 152 2.26 2.49 -2.04
CA ALA A 152 3.27 3.21 -1.28
C ALA A 152 3.16 2.88 0.21
N LEU A 153 4.26 2.52 0.85
CA LEU A 153 4.35 2.22 2.28
C LEU A 153 5.48 3.03 2.92
N PHE A 154 5.23 3.52 4.13
CA PHE A 154 6.30 4.10 4.95
C PHE A 154 7.14 3.00 5.58
N LEU A 155 8.46 3.14 5.51
CA LEU A 155 9.41 2.29 6.22
C LEU A 155 9.55 2.77 7.66
N GLU A 156 9.30 1.87 8.60
CA GLU A 156 9.57 2.12 10.01
C GLU A 156 11.07 1.91 10.30
N GLN A 157 11.76 2.96 10.70
CA GLN A 157 13.17 2.86 11.09
C GLN A 157 13.34 2.20 12.47
N ASN A 158 12.33 2.34 13.33
CA ASN A 158 12.29 1.83 14.69
C ASN A 158 11.07 0.93 14.85
N CYS A 159 11.18 -0.13 15.66
CA CYS A 159 10.02 -0.98 15.98
C CYS A 159 9.29 -1.53 14.75
N GLN A 160 10.06 -1.97 13.77
CA GLN A 160 9.57 -2.60 12.55
C GLN A 160 8.52 -3.66 12.92
N GLY A 161 7.32 -3.52 12.36
CA GLY A 161 6.29 -4.53 12.47
C GLY A 161 5.84 -5.06 11.12
N TYR A 162 5.09 -6.16 11.16
CA TYR A 162 4.49 -6.72 9.96
C TYR A 162 3.28 -5.89 9.49
N ARG A 163 3.05 -5.82 8.18
CA ARG A 163 1.90 -5.14 7.56
C ARG A 163 1.00 -6.11 6.81
N THR A 164 -0.31 -6.06 7.05
CA THR A 164 -1.26 -6.74 6.15
C THR A 164 -1.53 -5.89 4.92
N ILE A 165 -1.33 -6.46 3.74
CA ILE A 165 -1.61 -5.83 2.45
C ILE A 165 -2.69 -6.65 1.75
N VAL A 166 -3.87 -6.04 1.58
CA VAL A 166 -4.93 -6.61 0.75
C VAL A 166 -4.53 -6.42 -0.71
N PHE A 167 -4.44 -7.52 -1.45
CA PHE A 167 -4.20 -7.51 -2.89
C PHE A 167 -5.51 -7.25 -3.61
N ASP A 168 -5.68 -6.00 -4.03
CA ASP A 168 -6.78 -5.53 -4.84
C ASP A 168 -6.20 -4.89 -6.12
N PRO A 169 -6.03 -5.66 -7.20
CA PRO A 169 -5.49 -5.15 -8.44
C PRO A 169 -6.49 -4.29 -9.22
N GLU A 170 -7.76 -4.17 -8.78
CA GLU A 170 -8.68 -3.21 -9.38
C GLU A 170 -8.22 -1.78 -9.03
N PRO A 171 -7.90 -0.93 -10.03
CA PRO A 171 -7.48 0.43 -9.74
C PRO A 171 -8.65 1.21 -9.13
N GLU A 172 -8.35 2.02 -8.10
CA GLU A 172 -9.35 2.88 -7.45
C GLU A 172 -10.12 3.69 -8.51
N LYS A 173 -11.42 3.45 -8.61
CA LYS A 173 -12.26 4.07 -9.65
C LYS A 173 -12.41 5.56 -9.36
N GLY A 174 -12.33 6.39 -10.40
CA GLY A 174 -12.69 7.81 -10.33
C GLY A 174 -14.20 8.01 -10.53
N ILE A 175 -14.65 9.23 -10.29
CA ILE A 175 -16.04 9.67 -10.52
C ILE A 175 -16.06 10.73 -11.62
N LEU A 176 -16.84 10.50 -12.67
CA LEU A 176 -17.12 11.46 -13.73
C LEU A 176 -18.55 11.96 -13.63
N SER A 177 -18.76 13.27 -13.78
CA SER A 177 -20.07 13.90 -13.96
C SER A 177 -20.02 14.99 -15.01
N VAL A 178 -21.15 15.26 -15.66
CA VAL A 178 -21.28 16.32 -16.67
C VAL A 178 -22.34 17.33 -16.24
N ASP A 179 -21.98 18.60 -16.23
CA ASP A 179 -22.87 19.75 -16.05
C ASP A 179 -23.25 20.32 -17.43
N ILE A 180 -24.45 19.99 -17.90
CA ILE A 180 -24.95 20.45 -19.20
C ILE A 180 -25.65 21.81 -19.04
N GLN A 181 -25.24 22.76 -19.88
CA GLN A 181 -25.78 24.11 -19.94
C GLN A 181 -26.40 24.40 -21.33
N PRO A 182 -27.46 25.21 -21.40
CA PRO A 182 -28.17 25.83 -20.27
C PRO A 182 -29.07 24.85 -19.49
N PRO A 183 -29.49 25.19 -18.26
CA PRO A 183 -30.28 24.27 -17.41
C PRO A 183 -31.63 23.86 -18.01
N GLU A 184 -32.20 24.67 -18.90
CA GLU A 184 -33.48 24.42 -19.56
C GLU A 184 -33.50 23.17 -20.45
N ILE A 185 -32.34 22.73 -20.94
CA ILE A 185 -32.20 21.50 -21.73
C ILE A 185 -31.58 20.34 -20.95
N ALA A 186 -31.25 20.53 -19.68
CA ALA A 186 -30.48 19.55 -18.90
C ALA A 186 -31.20 18.21 -18.68
N SER A 187 -32.52 18.18 -18.85
CA SER A 187 -33.36 16.97 -18.82
C SER A 187 -33.53 16.28 -20.18
N GLU A 188 -33.19 16.98 -21.27
CA GLU A 188 -33.34 16.48 -22.64
C GLU A 188 -32.00 16.02 -23.23
N ALA A 189 -30.92 16.71 -22.88
CA ALA A 189 -29.56 16.34 -23.24
C ALA A 189 -29.04 15.21 -22.34
N MET A 190 -28.36 14.24 -22.97
CA MET A 190 -27.67 13.15 -22.28
C MET A 190 -26.20 13.12 -22.70
N TRP A 191 -25.38 12.55 -21.83
CA TRP A 191 -23.98 12.30 -22.09
C TRP A 191 -23.66 10.81 -21.92
N SER A 192 -22.64 10.34 -22.62
CA SER A 192 -22.11 8.97 -22.46
C SER A 192 -20.61 8.96 -22.65
N ILE A 193 -19.98 7.84 -22.31
CA ILE A 193 -18.56 7.60 -22.59
C ILE A 193 -18.40 6.52 -23.66
N GLY A 194 -17.64 6.83 -24.71
CA GLY A 194 -17.33 5.89 -25.79
C GLY A 194 -18.51 5.52 -26.70
N SER A 195 -18.23 4.76 -27.76
CA SER A 195 -19.23 4.33 -28.75
C SER A 195 -20.08 3.18 -28.21
N GLY A 196 -21.14 3.49 -27.45
CA GLY A 196 -22.08 2.51 -26.91
C GLY A 196 -22.21 2.50 -25.38
N GLY A 197 -21.65 3.50 -24.69
CA GLY A 197 -21.87 3.70 -23.26
C GLY A 197 -23.33 4.01 -22.93
N GLN A 198 -23.71 3.80 -21.67
CA GLN A 198 -25.02 4.22 -21.16
C GLN A 198 -25.15 5.75 -21.26
N ASN A 199 -26.28 6.21 -21.79
CA ASN A 199 -26.65 7.62 -21.74
C ASN A 199 -27.10 8.00 -20.32
N LEU A 200 -26.52 9.07 -19.80
CA LEU A 200 -26.72 9.60 -18.46
C LEU A 200 -27.22 11.03 -18.54
N GLN A 201 -28.05 11.42 -17.57
CA GLN A 201 -28.59 12.77 -17.45
C GLN A 201 -27.53 13.73 -16.89
N SER A 202 -27.78 15.03 -17.06
CA SER A 202 -26.95 16.09 -16.46
C SER A 202 -26.80 15.89 -14.94
N ASN A 203 -25.59 16.11 -14.43
CA ASN A 203 -25.16 15.95 -13.05
C ASN A 203 -25.24 14.53 -12.46
N MET A 204 -25.61 13.51 -13.22
CA MET A 204 -25.41 12.13 -12.79
C MET A 204 -23.92 11.81 -12.68
N SER A 205 -23.55 11.03 -11.68
CA SER A 205 -22.18 10.54 -11.48
C SER A 205 -22.02 9.13 -12.01
N LEU A 206 -20.89 8.86 -12.67
CA LEU A 206 -20.48 7.55 -13.13
C LEU A 206 -19.14 7.18 -12.50
N SER A 207 -19.08 6.01 -11.86
CA SER A 207 -17.81 5.44 -11.37
C SER A 207 -17.13 4.68 -12.50
N VAL A 208 -15.89 5.03 -12.80
CA VAL A 208 -15.13 4.48 -13.94
C VAL A 208 -13.69 4.17 -13.53
N ALA A 209 -13.10 3.17 -14.16
CA ALA A 209 -11.67 2.90 -13.99
C ALA A 209 -10.83 4.11 -14.44
N PRO A 210 -9.59 4.26 -13.95
CA PRO A 210 -8.68 5.26 -14.47
C PRO A 210 -8.42 5.06 -15.96
N GLY A 211 -8.33 6.15 -16.70
CA GLY A 211 -8.21 6.11 -18.15
C GLY A 211 -8.59 7.43 -18.80
N ARG A 212 -8.45 7.50 -20.13
CA ARG A 212 -8.84 8.66 -20.91
C ARG A 212 -10.12 8.35 -21.69
N TYR A 213 -11.19 9.06 -21.37
CA TYR A 213 -12.52 8.83 -21.92
C TYR A 213 -12.92 9.91 -22.92
N HIS A 214 -13.68 9.50 -23.92
CA HIS A 214 -14.36 10.40 -24.84
C HIS A 214 -15.79 10.60 -24.33
N VAL A 215 -16.10 11.81 -23.87
CA VAL A 215 -17.44 12.16 -23.41
C VAL A 215 -18.21 12.73 -24.59
N SER A 216 -19.27 12.03 -24.99
CA SER A 216 -20.11 12.37 -26.12
C SER A 216 -21.48 12.86 -25.66
N PHE A 217 -22.13 13.68 -26.48
CA PHE A 217 -23.37 14.35 -26.13
C PHE A 217 -24.48 14.06 -27.15
N THR A 218 -25.71 13.87 -26.70
CA THR A 218 -26.84 13.63 -27.61
C THR A 218 -27.36 14.93 -28.23
N PRO A 219 -27.83 14.91 -29.49
CA PRO A 219 -28.46 16.09 -30.08
C PRO A 219 -29.77 16.44 -29.37
N VAL A 220 -30.03 17.74 -29.25
CA VAL A 220 -31.29 18.31 -28.75
C VAL A 220 -31.86 19.21 -29.84
N GLU A 221 -33.16 19.08 -30.12
CA GLU A 221 -33.81 19.85 -31.19
C GLU A 221 -33.69 21.36 -30.95
N GLY A 222 -33.23 22.10 -31.97
CA GLY A 222 -33.03 23.55 -31.88
C GLY A 222 -31.73 23.98 -31.21
N TRP A 223 -30.81 23.05 -30.90
CA TRP A 223 -29.50 23.35 -30.32
C TRP A 223 -28.34 22.71 -31.10
N ILE A 224 -27.25 23.45 -31.22
CA ILE A 224 -25.96 22.98 -31.70
C ILE A 224 -25.36 22.09 -30.61
N THR A 225 -25.18 20.81 -30.95
CA THR A 225 -24.55 19.83 -30.05
C THR A 225 -23.07 20.16 -29.87
N PRO A 226 -22.56 20.16 -28.63
CA PRO A 226 -21.14 20.36 -28.37
C PRO A 226 -20.28 19.27 -29.01
N ASP A 227 -19.03 19.61 -29.36
CA ASP A 227 -18.03 18.61 -29.70
C ASP A 227 -17.70 17.73 -28.50
N ASP A 228 -17.34 16.48 -28.77
CA ASP A 228 -16.96 15.52 -27.74
C ASP A 228 -15.68 15.97 -26.99
N VAL A 229 -15.64 15.68 -25.68
CA VAL A 229 -14.56 16.12 -24.79
C VAL A 229 -13.72 14.94 -24.33
N TRP A 230 -12.40 15.09 -24.42
CA TRP A 230 -11.46 14.13 -23.83
C TRP A 230 -11.23 14.41 -22.34
N VAL A 231 -11.47 13.42 -21.50
CA VAL A 231 -11.36 13.54 -20.04
C VAL A 231 -10.41 12.47 -19.49
N PRO A 232 -9.29 12.86 -18.87
CA PRO A 232 -8.48 11.94 -18.08
C PRO A 232 -9.15 11.71 -16.71
N ILE A 233 -9.25 10.45 -16.31
CA ILE A 233 -9.65 10.03 -14.97
C ILE A 233 -8.44 9.39 -14.31
N GLU A 234 -8.07 9.92 -13.16
CA GLU A 234 -7.00 9.42 -12.30
C GLU A 234 -7.62 8.56 -11.19
N PRO A 235 -6.84 7.66 -10.55
CA PRO A 235 -7.33 6.87 -9.44
C PRO A 235 -7.96 7.74 -8.34
N GLY A 236 -9.19 7.39 -7.95
CA GLY A 236 -9.94 8.10 -6.90
C GLY A 236 -10.37 9.54 -7.22
N SER A 237 -10.08 10.05 -8.43
CA SER A 237 -10.35 11.46 -8.75
C SER A 237 -11.85 11.74 -8.96
N GLN A 238 -12.28 12.98 -8.68
CA GLN A 238 -13.63 13.46 -9.02
C GLN A 238 -13.52 14.52 -10.12
N VAL A 239 -14.06 14.22 -11.29
CA VAL A 239 -14.00 15.10 -12.46
C VAL A 239 -15.41 15.54 -12.84
N ARG A 240 -15.59 16.86 -12.96
CA ARG A 240 -16.82 17.48 -13.44
C ARG A 240 -16.54 18.23 -14.74
N VAL A 241 -17.19 17.81 -15.82
CA VAL A 241 -17.10 18.48 -17.12
C VAL A 241 -18.30 19.40 -17.28
N ARG A 242 -18.07 20.68 -17.51
CA ARG A 242 -19.13 21.60 -17.92
C ARG A 242 -19.15 21.71 -19.44
N VAL A 243 -20.33 21.58 -20.03
CA VAL A 243 -20.53 21.68 -21.48
C VAL A 243 -21.68 22.62 -21.80
N GLU A 244 -21.58 23.35 -22.92
CA GLU A 244 -22.56 24.35 -23.34
C GLU A 244 -23.12 24.02 -24.73
N TYR A 245 -24.42 23.75 -24.79
CA TYR A 245 -25.17 23.76 -26.04
C TYR A 245 -25.45 25.20 -26.45
N ARG A 246 -25.38 25.47 -27.75
CA ARG A 246 -25.59 26.80 -28.32
C ARG A 246 -26.79 26.80 -29.25
N LYS A 247 -27.39 27.97 -29.47
CA LYS A 247 -28.40 28.16 -30.52
C LYS A 247 -27.74 28.56 -31.84
#